data_AF-A0A6A3GRH1-F1
#
_entry.id   AF-A0A6A3GRH1-F1
#
_cell.length_a   1.000
_cell.length_b   1.000
_cell.length_c   1.000
_cell.angle_alpha   90.00
_cell.angle_beta   90.00
_cell.angle_gamma   90.00
#
_symmetry.space_group_name_H-M   'P 1'
#
loop_
_entity.id
_entity.type
_entity.pdbx_description
1 polymer ?
#
loop_
_entity_poly.entity_id
_entity_poly.type
_entity_poly.pdbx_seq_one_letter_code
_entity_poly.pdbx_strand_id
1 'polypeptide(L)'
;GKKYSGYYDRVSNIPHSTLEIFQLFPKGTGFATHKNSNALAKDFNAFENMVAQSIFCASRKKGVRGILFDDFFVELLREMQDKPLVDQMEIEEEAAVVVDLPEGYSDLEKIKIDDKAVDASDLLKGYDDLAYLRETIIPFLAPPNATWPQYILDTRARRVGSRCDDNCHFGHLVRAPTEERCDVYVENMESEGGIPPFHCECTHWGKRVDIEVMRSIISGLNSVWKDRWELVVVFCAELADIGNEWEHKDIGCVKIDCKTRIGEWVFQSELSDESGKCDRKKLLIVLETGSFHLPVA
;
A
#
# COMPACT_ATOMS: atom_id res chain seq x y z
N GLY A 1 -5.81 15.04 -2.89
CA GLY A 1 -6.62 14.11 -2.09
C GLY A 1 -7.80 13.65 -2.91
N LYS A 2 -9.01 14.13 -2.61
CA LYS A 2 -10.25 13.69 -3.29
C LYS A 2 -10.32 14.02 -4.78
N LYS A 3 -10.02 15.27 -5.15
CA LYS A 3 -10.21 15.76 -6.53
C LYS A 3 -8.98 15.62 -7.42
N TYR A 4 -7.80 15.67 -6.81
CA TYR A 4 -6.52 15.65 -7.51
C TYR A 4 -5.61 14.62 -6.84
N SER A 5 -4.89 13.85 -7.65
CA SER A 5 -3.83 12.93 -7.20
C SER A 5 -2.76 13.68 -6.41
N GLY A 6 -1.86 12.95 -5.76
CA GLY A 6 -0.71 13.57 -5.09
C GLY A 6 0.12 14.43 -6.05
N TYR A 7 0.19 13.99 -7.30
CA TYR A 7 0.91 14.65 -8.38
C TYR A 7 -0.04 14.98 -9.53
N TYR A 8 -0.38 16.26 -9.66
CA TYR A 8 -1.31 16.74 -10.67
C TYR A 8 -0.69 17.91 -11.40
N ASP A 9 -0.53 17.76 -12.72
CA ASP A 9 -0.12 18.85 -13.60
C ASP A 9 -1.31 19.78 -13.86
N ARG A 10 -1.27 20.95 -13.22
CA ARG A 10 -2.31 21.96 -13.35
C ARG A 10 -2.35 22.62 -14.72
N VAL A 11 -1.23 22.65 -15.45
CA VAL A 11 -1.17 23.27 -16.79
C VAL A 11 -1.84 22.37 -17.79
N SER A 12 -1.52 21.07 -17.74
CA SER A 12 -2.05 20.07 -18.66
C SER A 12 -3.38 19.46 -18.19
N ASN A 13 -3.82 19.72 -16.96
CA ASN A 13 -4.98 19.06 -16.32
C ASN A 13 -4.79 17.53 -16.20
N ILE A 14 -3.55 17.07 -16.01
CA ILE A 14 -3.20 15.64 -16.02
C ILE A 14 -2.89 15.15 -14.61
N PRO A 15 -3.64 14.18 -14.07
CA PRO A 15 -3.25 13.45 -12.88
C PRO A 15 -2.19 12.38 -13.22
N HIS A 16 -1.12 12.38 -12.44
CA HIS A 16 -0.05 11.39 -12.50
C HIS A 16 -0.09 10.49 -11.28
N SER A 17 0.35 9.24 -11.47
CA SER A 17 0.65 8.34 -10.37
C SER A 17 1.98 8.73 -9.71
N THR A 18 2.18 8.28 -8.48
CA THR A 18 3.48 8.40 -7.81
C THR A 18 4.59 7.69 -8.60
N LEU A 19 4.32 6.48 -9.11
CA LEU A 19 5.27 5.71 -9.90
C LEU A 19 5.78 6.48 -11.13
N GLU A 20 4.85 7.06 -11.89
CA GLU A 20 5.15 7.78 -13.13
C GLU A 20 6.08 8.97 -12.86
N ILE A 21 5.76 9.77 -11.84
CA ILE A 21 6.60 10.92 -11.46
C ILE A 21 8.00 10.49 -11.05
N PHE A 22 8.12 9.42 -10.27
CA PHE A 22 9.41 8.89 -9.84
C PHE A 22 10.19 8.22 -10.99
N GLN A 23 9.53 7.79 -12.08
CA GLN A 23 10.19 7.34 -13.30
C GLN A 23 10.62 8.49 -14.22
N LEU A 24 9.88 9.59 -14.22
CA LEU A 24 10.15 10.79 -15.02
C LEU A 24 11.30 11.62 -14.46
N PHE A 25 11.39 11.73 -13.13
CA PHE A 25 12.39 12.54 -12.44
C PHE A 25 13.85 12.17 -12.81
N PRO A 26 14.26 10.89 -12.79
CA PRO A 26 15.65 10.53 -13.06
C PRO A 26 16.03 10.63 -14.54
N LYS A 27 15.03 10.65 -15.45
CA LYS A 27 15.22 10.83 -16.89
C LYS A 27 15.42 12.30 -17.29
N GLY A 28 15.36 13.23 -16.33
CA GLY A 28 15.43 14.68 -16.60
C GLY A 28 14.19 15.23 -17.31
N THR A 29 13.15 14.41 -17.46
CA THR A 29 11.90 14.73 -18.15
C THR A 29 10.82 14.93 -17.09
N GLY A 30 10.88 16.00 -16.29
CA GLY A 30 9.90 16.24 -15.22
C GLY A 30 10.21 17.44 -14.32
N PHE A 31 9.43 17.62 -13.25
CA PHE A 31 9.60 18.73 -12.30
C PHE A 31 10.85 18.52 -11.42
N ALA A 32 11.73 19.52 -11.36
CA ALA A 32 12.88 19.51 -10.46
C ALA A 32 12.42 19.65 -9.00
N THR A 33 12.48 18.58 -8.23
CA THR A 33 12.28 18.65 -6.77
C THR A 33 13.58 19.11 -6.09
N HIS A 34 13.46 20.05 -5.15
CA HIS A 34 14.60 20.51 -4.36
C HIS A 34 15.09 19.37 -3.48
N LYS A 35 16.26 18.80 -3.80
CA LYS A 35 16.92 17.79 -2.95
C LYS A 35 17.22 18.42 -1.59
N ASN A 36 16.74 17.80 -0.50
CA ASN A 36 17.14 18.16 0.85
C ASN A 36 18.59 17.71 1.08
N SER A 37 19.54 18.63 0.95
CA SER A 37 20.98 18.39 1.13
C SER A 37 21.39 18.10 2.58
N ASN A 38 20.46 18.22 3.53
CA ASN A 38 20.74 18.09 4.97
C ASN A 38 20.36 16.72 5.55
N ALA A 39 19.92 15.77 4.72
CA ALA A 39 19.60 14.41 5.19
C ALA A 39 20.89 13.65 5.58
N LEU A 40 20.84 12.96 6.74
CA LEU A 40 21.97 12.26 7.37
C LEU A 40 22.56 11.11 6.53
N ALA A 41 21.77 10.53 5.62
CA ALA A 41 22.23 9.63 4.58
C ALA A 41 21.80 10.21 3.22
N LYS A 42 22.72 10.25 2.26
CA LYS A 42 22.42 10.61 0.87
C LYS A 42 21.70 9.48 0.11
N ASP A 43 21.52 8.33 0.76
CA ASP A 43 20.74 7.19 0.27
C ASP A 43 19.26 7.44 0.48
N PHE A 44 18.78 8.44 -0.25
CA PHE A 44 17.38 8.57 -0.61
C PHE A 44 17.11 7.48 -1.64
N ASN A 45 16.93 6.22 -1.21
CA ASN A 45 16.44 5.18 -2.12
C ASN A 45 15.15 5.71 -2.72
N ALA A 46 15.21 6.16 -3.98
CA ALA A 46 14.11 6.87 -4.61
C ALA A 46 12.85 6.00 -4.58
N PHE A 47 13.01 4.69 -4.59
CA PHE A 47 11.91 3.73 -4.48
C PHE A 47 11.28 3.65 -3.09
N GLU A 48 12.04 3.55 -1.99
CA GLU A 48 11.42 3.54 -0.65
C GLU A 48 10.62 4.82 -0.41
N ASN A 49 11.15 5.95 -0.89
CA ASN A 49 10.44 7.22 -0.87
C ASN A 49 9.22 7.21 -1.81
N MET A 50 9.31 6.56 -2.97
CA MET A 50 8.19 6.38 -3.87
C MET A 50 7.10 5.54 -3.23
N VAL A 51 7.41 4.39 -2.61
CA VAL A 51 6.44 3.53 -1.91
C VAL A 51 5.80 4.28 -0.75
N ALA A 52 6.60 4.94 0.09
CA ALA A 52 6.07 5.78 1.17
C ALA A 52 5.16 6.88 0.61
N GLN A 53 5.55 7.51 -0.50
CA GLN A 53 4.74 8.53 -1.14
C GLN A 53 3.46 7.95 -1.76
N SER A 54 3.49 6.74 -2.34
CA SER A 54 2.31 6.06 -2.88
C SER A 54 1.31 5.75 -1.77
N ILE A 55 1.77 5.19 -0.64
CA ILE A 55 0.96 4.92 0.55
C ILE A 55 0.34 6.22 1.07
N PHE A 56 1.16 7.27 1.18
CA PHE A 56 0.71 8.60 1.60
C PHE A 56 -0.35 9.18 0.66
N CYS A 57 -0.15 9.11 -0.65
CA CYS A 57 -1.09 9.60 -1.65
C CYS A 57 -2.41 8.83 -1.63
N ALA A 58 -2.35 7.50 -1.57
CA ALA A 58 -3.52 6.62 -1.47
C ALA A 58 -4.35 6.91 -0.21
N SER A 59 -3.70 7.06 0.96
CA SER A 59 -4.37 7.34 2.24
C SER A 59 -5.21 8.63 2.24
N ARG A 60 -4.93 9.56 1.32
CA ARG A 60 -5.54 10.89 1.28
C ARG A 60 -6.73 10.99 0.34
N LYS A 61 -7.06 9.90 -0.37
CA LYS A 61 -8.09 9.91 -1.42
C LYS A 61 -9.48 10.14 -0.88
N LYS A 62 -9.78 9.71 0.36
CA LYS A 62 -11.07 10.00 1.02
C LYS A 62 -10.99 11.14 2.05
N GLY A 63 -9.88 11.87 2.10
CA GLY A 63 -9.68 13.04 2.97
C GLY A 63 -9.50 12.64 4.44
N VAL A 64 -9.74 13.60 5.34
CA VAL A 64 -9.46 13.43 6.79
C VAL A 64 -10.27 12.33 7.46
N ARG A 65 -11.29 11.77 6.81
CA ARG A 65 -12.09 10.65 7.33
C ARG A 65 -11.37 9.30 7.26
N GLY A 66 -10.17 9.24 6.70
CA GLY A 66 -9.52 7.98 6.38
C GLY A 66 -10.24 7.26 5.24
N ILE A 67 -9.72 6.09 4.90
CA ILE A 67 -10.11 5.28 3.75
C ILE A 67 -10.15 3.80 4.17
N LEU A 68 -11.19 3.07 3.79
CA LEU A 68 -11.30 1.64 4.10
C LEU A 68 -10.20 0.85 3.40
N PHE A 69 -9.83 -0.30 3.96
CA PHE A 69 -8.76 -1.15 3.45
C PHE A 69 -8.88 -1.49 1.96
N ASP A 70 -10.07 -1.88 1.48
CA ASP A 70 -10.30 -2.22 0.07
C ASP A 70 -10.06 -1.01 -0.86
N ASP A 71 -10.71 0.12 -0.55
CA ASP A 71 -10.52 1.38 -1.26
C ASP A 71 -9.06 1.84 -1.23
N PHE A 72 -8.38 1.68 -0.09
CA PHE A 72 -6.98 2.04 0.09
C PHE A 72 -6.08 1.20 -0.82
N PHE A 73 -6.31 -0.11 -0.89
CA PHE A 73 -5.50 -1.01 -1.69
C PHE A 73 -5.68 -0.72 -3.19
N VAL A 74 -6.90 -0.44 -3.63
CA VAL A 74 -7.18 0.02 -5.00
C VAL A 74 -6.41 1.30 -5.32
N GLU A 75 -6.47 2.30 -4.43
CA GLU A 75 -5.75 3.56 -4.62
C GLU A 75 -4.23 3.38 -4.56
N LEU A 76 -3.71 2.46 -3.74
CA LEU A 76 -2.30 2.10 -3.72
C LEU A 76 -1.87 1.53 -5.07
N LEU A 77 -2.62 0.59 -5.65
CA LEU A 77 -2.35 0.05 -6.98
C LEU A 77 -2.45 1.12 -8.08
N ARG A 78 -3.32 2.13 -7.93
CA ARG A 78 -3.38 3.29 -8.83
C ARG A 78 -2.13 4.16 -8.76
N GLU A 79 -1.59 4.38 -7.57
CA GLU A 79 -0.34 5.12 -7.39
C GLU A 79 0.89 4.37 -7.94
N MET A 80 0.75 3.07 -8.22
CA MET A 80 1.76 2.18 -8.79
C MET A 80 1.60 1.90 -10.30
N GLN A 81 0.86 2.75 -11.03
CA GLN A 81 0.69 2.65 -12.50
C GLN A 81 1.79 3.43 -13.24
N ASP A 82 2.28 2.94 -14.38
CA ASP A 82 3.30 3.62 -15.19
C ASP A 82 2.74 4.54 -16.29
N LYS A 83 1.41 4.66 -16.37
CA LYS A 83 0.70 5.54 -17.30
C LYS A 83 -0.04 6.66 -16.56
N PRO A 84 -0.25 7.82 -17.22
CA PRO A 84 -1.12 8.87 -16.70
C PRO A 84 -2.49 8.30 -16.37
N LEU A 85 -3.09 8.78 -15.30
CA LEU A 85 -4.43 8.35 -14.87
C LEU A 85 -5.54 8.85 -15.83
N VAL A 86 -5.16 9.56 -16.90
CA VAL A 86 -6.05 10.16 -17.93
C VAL A 86 -6.74 9.10 -18.77
N ASP A 87 -6.05 8.02 -19.15
CA ASP A 87 -6.66 6.90 -19.91
C ASP A 87 -7.76 6.18 -19.09
N GLN A 88 -7.84 6.42 -17.78
CA GLN A 88 -8.86 5.88 -16.87
C GLN A 88 -9.94 6.91 -16.49
N MET A 89 -9.77 8.18 -16.87
CA MET A 89 -10.65 9.30 -16.54
C MET A 89 -11.43 9.86 -17.75
N GLU A 90 -11.42 9.20 -18.92
CA GLU A 90 -12.33 9.53 -20.04
C GLU A 90 -13.83 9.25 -19.75
N ILE A 91 -14.25 9.31 -18.48
CA ILE A 91 -15.64 9.52 -18.10
C ILE A 91 -15.80 10.95 -17.56
N GLU A 92 -16.23 11.78 -18.50
CA GLU A 92 -17.10 12.95 -18.36
C GLU A 92 -16.58 14.18 -17.60
N GLU A 93 -16.06 15.12 -18.40
CA GLU A 93 -15.97 16.55 -18.06
C GLU A 93 -17.35 17.26 -18.09
N GLU A 94 -18.48 16.54 -18.15
CA GLU A 94 -19.83 17.10 -18.09
C GLU A 94 -20.69 16.47 -16.99
N ALA A 95 -20.30 16.61 -15.72
CA ALA A 95 -21.25 16.87 -14.64
C ALA A 95 -20.53 17.01 -13.29
N ALA A 96 -20.71 18.17 -12.66
CA ALA A 96 -20.71 18.25 -11.20
C ALA A 96 -21.97 17.55 -10.67
N VAL A 97 -22.01 16.23 -10.75
CA VAL A 97 -22.97 15.36 -10.06
C VAL A 97 -22.14 14.29 -9.39
N VAL A 98 -22.49 13.93 -8.16
CA VAL A 98 -21.99 12.72 -7.51
C VAL A 98 -22.53 11.55 -8.34
N VAL A 99 -21.79 11.18 -9.39
CA VAL A 99 -22.11 10.02 -10.21
C VAL A 99 -21.49 8.84 -9.49
N ASP A 100 -22.33 8.06 -8.82
CA ASP A 100 -21.98 6.68 -8.48
C ASP A 100 -21.42 6.05 -9.76
N LEU A 101 -20.14 5.64 -9.72
CA LEU A 101 -19.47 4.98 -10.83
C LEU A 101 -20.41 3.86 -11.34
N PRO A 102 -20.68 3.74 -12.65
CA PRO A 102 -21.59 2.73 -13.17
C PRO A 102 -21.14 1.34 -12.70
N GLU A 103 -22.10 0.50 -12.25
CA GLU A 103 -21.86 -0.88 -11.84
C GLU A 103 -21.07 -1.61 -12.94
N GLY A 104 -19.77 -1.84 -12.69
CA GLY A 104 -18.82 -2.40 -13.67
C GLY A 104 -17.52 -1.60 -13.83
N TYR A 105 -17.50 -0.30 -13.55
CA TYR A 105 -16.25 0.48 -13.51
C TYR A 105 -15.38 0.12 -12.31
N SER A 106 -16.01 -0.29 -11.21
CA SER A 106 -15.32 -0.78 -10.00
C SER A 106 -14.49 -2.04 -10.28
N ASP A 107 -14.94 -2.94 -11.17
CA ASP A 107 -14.26 -4.21 -11.45
C ASP A 107 -13.00 -4.06 -12.30
N LEU A 108 -12.87 -2.96 -13.06
CA LEU A 108 -11.65 -2.64 -13.81
C LEU A 108 -10.50 -2.19 -12.89
N GLU A 109 -10.84 -1.62 -11.74
CA GLU A 109 -9.88 -1.18 -10.73
C GLU A 109 -9.57 -2.28 -9.69
N LYS A 110 -10.32 -3.38 -9.68
CA LYS A 110 -10.10 -4.50 -8.77
C LYS A 110 -8.93 -5.39 -9.19
N ILE A 111 -8.52 -6.23 -8.23
CA ILE A 111 -7.55 -7.30 -8.46
C ILE A 111 -8.24 -8.40 -9.26
N LYS A 112 -7.55 -9.01 -10.22
CA LYS A 112 -8.07 -10.14 -10.99
C LYS A 112 -7.36 -11.43 -10.61
N ILE A 113 -8.09 -12.39 -10.06
CA ILE A 113 -7.60 -13.75 -9.78
C ILE A 113 -8.48 -14.72 -10.54
N ASP A 114 -7.87 -15.61 -11.33
CA ASP A 114 -8.59 -16.56 -12.20
C ASP A 114 -9.69 -15.89 -13.04
N ASP A 115 -9.35 -14.76 -13.67
CA ASP A 115 -10.24 -13.88 -14.46
C ASP A 115 -11.44 -13.28 -13.69
N LYS A 116 -11.48 -13.41 -12.37
CA LYS A 116 -12.52 -12.81 -11.52
C LYS A 116 -11.99 -11.57 -10.83
N ALA A 117 -12.78 -10.49 -10.90
CA ALA A 117 -12.53 -9.29 -10.12
C ALA A 117 -12.82 -9.56 -8.63
N VAL A 118 -11.86 -9.25 -7.76
CA VAL A 118 -11.94 -9.45 -6.31
C VAL A 118 -11.50 -8.19 -5.57
N ASP A 119 -12.10 -7.96 -4.41
CA ASP A 119 -11.68 -6.91 -3.49
C ASP A 119 -10.42 -7.36 -2.71
N ALA A 120 -9.64 -6.43 -2.17
CA ALA A 120 -8.44 -6.80 -1.43
C ALA A 120 -8.76 -7.65 -0.19
N SER A 121 -9.90 -7.39 0.46
CA SER A 121 -10.43 -8.16 1.58
C SER A 121 -10.83 -9.59 1.21
N ASP A 122 -11.10 -9.88 -0.07
CA ASP A 122 -11.33 -11.26 -0.52
C ASP A 122 -10.07 -12.12 -0.40
N LEU A 123 -8.87 -11.52 -0.48
CA LEU A 123 -7.60 -12.23 -0.26
C LEU A 123 -7.45 -12.72 1.18
N LEU A 124 -8.17 -12.08 2.12
CA LEU A 124 -8.13 -12.38 3.55
C LEU A 124 -9.08 -13.53 3.92
N LYS A 125 -9.88 -14.05 2.98
CA LYS A 125 -10.82 -15.15 3.25
C LYS A 125 -10.10 -16.40 3.76
N GLY A 126 -10.52 -16.88 4.92
CA GLY A 126 -9.93 -18.01 5.62
C GLY A 126 -8.74 -17.66 6.52
N TYR A 127 -8.37 -16.38 6.64
CA TYR A 127 -7.43 -15.88 7.65
C TYR A 127 -8.22 -15.15 8.74
N ASP A 128 -8.67 -15.88 9.76
CA ASP A 128 -9.59 -15.34 10.79
C ASP A 128 -8.99 -14.14 11.53
N ASP A 129 -7.68 -14.20 11.82
CA ASP A 129 -6.94 -13.12 12.47
C ASP A 129 -6.84 -11.83 11.61
N LEU A 130 -7.13 -11.92 10.31
CA LEU A 130 -7.12 -10.78 9.37
C LEU A 130 -8.51 -10.23 9.05
N ALA A 131 -9.58 -10.87 9.54
CA ALA A 131 -10.96 -10.47 9.20
C ALA A 131 -11.28 -9.01 9.59
N TYR A 132 -10.63 -8.49 10.64
CA TYR A 132 -10.81 -7.12 11.10
C TYR A 132 -10.35 -6.07 10.08
N LEU A 133 -9.43 -6.42 9.18
CA LEU A 133 -8.89 -5.48 8.18
C LEU A 133 -9.96 -5.01 7.20
N ARG A 134 -11.00 -5.82 6.94
CA ARG A 134 -12.12 -5.43 6.06
C ARG A 134 -12.80 -4.14 6.50
N GLU A 135 -12.98 -3.98 7.81
CA GLU A 135 -13.60 -2.81 8.42
C GLU A 135 -12.57 -1.79 8.91
N THR A 136 -11.28 -2.04 8.66
CA THR A 136 -10.20 -1.18 9.12
C THR A 136 -10.09 0.06 8.23
N ILE A 137 -10.08 1.21 8.90
CA ILE A 137 -9.84 2.51 8.28
C ILE A 137 -8.34 2.80 8.30
N ILE A 138 -7.73 2.91 7.13
CA ILE A 138 -6.41 3.51 6.98
C ILE A 138 -6.57 5.03 7.17
N PRO A 139 -5.89 5.62 8.16
CA PRO A 139 -6.07 7.01 8.50
C PRO A 139 -5.49 7.96 7.43
N PHE A 140 -5.88 9.23 7.48
CA PHE A 140 -5.23 10.30 6.74
C PHE A 140 -3.82 10.53 7.28
N LEU A 141 -2.80 10.24 6.47
CA LEU A 141 -1.42 10.18 6.93
C LEU A 141 -0.70 11.54 6.89
N ALA A 142 0.09 11.78 7.93
CA ALA A 142 1.16 12.78 7.91
C ALA A 142 2.22 12.35 6.87
N PRO A 143 3.03 13.29 6.34
CA PRO A 143 4.19 12.94 5.54
C PRO A 143 5.11 11.96 6.29
N PRO A 144 5.90 11.14 5.58
CA PRO A 144 6.82 10.20 6.20
C PRO A 144 7.63 10.82 7.35
N ASN A 145 7.57 10.20 8.54
CA ASN A 145 8.25 10.62 9.76
C ASN A 145 7.95 12.05 10.25
N ALA A 146 6.87 12.67 9.76
CA ALA A 146 6.43 13.99 10.21
C ALA A 146 5.43 13.88 11.36
N THR A 147 5.52 14.82 12.29
CA THR A 147 4.56 14.99 13.38
C THR A 147 3.42 15.91 12.94
N TRP A 148 2.20 15.63 13.39
CA TRP A 148 1.08 16.54 13.19
C TRP A 148 1.28 17.86 13.95
N PRO A 149 0.85 19.02 13.41
CA PRO A 149 0.84 20.27 14.15
C PRO A 149 -0.02 20.15 15.41
N GLN A 150 0.37 20.86 16.48
CA GLN A 150 -0.32 20.82 17.78
C GLN A 150 -1.83 21.05 17.67
N TYR A 151 -2.27 21.92 16.77
CA TYR A 151 -3.69 22.17 16.56
C TYR A 151 -4.48 20.92 16.12
N ILE A 152 -3.89 20.04 15.31
CA ILE A 152 -4.52 18.77 14.90
C ILE A 152 -4.59 17.82 16.10
N LEU A 153 -3.51 17.73 16.88
CA LEU A 153 -3.45 16.91 18.09
C LEU A 153 -4.48 17.37 19.14
N ASP A 154 -4.59 18.68 19.37
CA ASP A 154 -5.55 19.28 20.29
C ASP A 154 -6.99 19.07 19.82
N THR A 155 -7.24 19.23 18.51
CA THR A 155 -8.56 19.00 17.91
C THR A 155 -9.01 17.56 18.10
N ARG A 156 -8.08 16.61 17.94
CA ARG A 156 -8.31 15.20 18.21
C ARG A 156 -8.60 14.95 19.70
N ALA A 157 -7.74 15.41 20.60
CA ALA A 157 -7.88 15.16 22.04
C ALA A 157 -9.20 15.69 22.61
N ARG A 158 -9.69 16.84 22.12
CA ARG A 158 -10.98 17.42 22.52
C ARG A 158 -12.20 16.65 22.02
N ARG A 159 -12.04 15.75 21.04
CA ARG A 159 -13.14 14.98 20.44
C ARG A 159 -13.35 13.62 21.10
N VAL A 160 -12.36 13.11 21.85
CA VAL A 160 -12.50 11.87 22.64
C VAL A 160 -13.65 12.06 23.65
N GLY A 161 -14.82 11.45 23.36
CA GLY A 161 -16.03 11.54 24.18
C GLY A 161 -17.13 12.50 23.68
N SER A 162 -16.97 13.16 22.52
CA SER A 162 -18.01 13.99 21.92
C SER A 162 -18.98 13.15 21.06
N ARG A 163 -20.29 13.42 21.14
CA ARG A 163 -21.36 12.76 20.36
C ARG A 163 -21.45 13.23 18.89
N CYS A 164 -20.48 14.00 18.40
CA CYS A 164 -20.48 14.49 17.03
C CYS A 164 -19.76 13.48 16.15
N ASP A 165 -20.44 13.01 15.09
CA ASP A 165 -19.95 12.10 14.03
C ASP A 165 -18.80 12.67 13.17
N ASP A 166 -17.94 13.50 13.75
CA ASP A 166 -16.80 14.14 13.09
C ASP A 166 -15.58 13.20 13.10
N ASN A 167 -15.77 12.05 12.45
CA ASN A 167 -14.84 10.94 12.23
C ASN A 167 -13.63 11.36 11.40
N CYS A 168 -12.73 12.16 11.95
CA CYS A 168 -11.43 12.41 11.35
C CYS A 168 -10.43 11.38 11.89
N HIS A 169 -9.82 10.60 11.00
CA HIS A 169 -8.85 9.58 11.33
C HIS A 169 -7.47 10.07 10.90
N PHE A 170 -6.62 10.41 11.85
CA PHE A 170 -5.25 10.85 11.59
C PHE A 170 -4.26 9.74 11.95
N GLY A 171 -3.18 9.65 11.18
CA GLY A 171 -2.17 8.62 11.35
C GLY A 171 -0.79 9.13 11.01
N HIS A 172 0.22 8.34 11.37
CA HIS A 172 1.60 8.56 10.96
C HIS A 172 2.00 7.53 9.92
N LEU A 173 2.71 8.00 8.90
CA LEU A 173 3.45 7.11 8.02
C LEU A 173 4.88 7.07 8.53
N VAL A 174 5.30 5.92 9.02
CA VAL A 174 6.63 5.72 9.57
C VAL A 174 7.49 5.04 8.54
N ARG A 175 8.64 5.65 8.22
CA ARG A 175 9.76 4.97 7.57
C ARG A 175 10.68 4.48 8.67
N ALA A 176 10.69 3.17 8.87
CA ALA A 176 11.41 2.59 9.99
C ALA A 176 12.91 2.46 9.66
N PRO A 177 13.79 2.47 10.68
CA PRO A 177 15.16 2.04 10.52
C PRO A 177 15.24 0.59 10.04
N THR A 178 16.29 0.24 9.30
CA THR A 178 16.53 -1.14 8.80
C THR A 178 16.52 -2.20 9.91
N GLU A 179 16.90 -1.83 11.12
CA GLU A 179 16.89 -2.70 12.31
C GLU A 179 15.48 -3.17 12.70
N GLU A 180 14.45 -2.39 12.36
CA GLU A 180 13.05 -2.74 12.62
C GLU A 180 12.49 -3.77 11.62
N ARG A 181 13.26 -4.13 10.58
CA ARG A 181 12.93 -5.18 9.59
C ARG A 181 11.53 -5.00 8.98
N CYS A 182 11.14 -3.75 8.79
CA CYS A 182 9.95 -3.29 8.08
C CYS A 182 10.24 -1.86 7.60
N ASP A 183 10.24 -1.62 6.29
CA ASP A 183 10.70 -0.34 5.76
C ASP A 183 9.69 0.79 5.98
N VAL A 184 8.41 0.48 5.82
CA VAL A 184 7.33 1.48 5.95
C VAL A 184 6.11 0.86 6.63
N TYR A 185 5.56 1.54 7.63
CA TYR A 185 4.30 1.14 8.25
C TYR A 185 3.40 2.32 8.59
N VAL A 186 2.12 2.03 8.73
CA VAL A 186 1.10 2.98 9.16
C VAL A 186 0.88 2.83 10.65
N GLU A 187 0.96 3.93 11.37
CA GLU A 187 0.55 4.00 12.77
C GLU A 187 -0.78 4.75 12.87
N ASN A 188 -1.78 4.06 13.42
CA ASN A 188 -3.07 4.67 13.70
C ASN A 188 -3.00 5.37 15.05
N MET A 189 -3.26 6.67 15.06
CA MET A 189 -3.23 7.45 16.28
C MET A 189 -4.30 6.98 17.28
N GLU A 190 -5.43 6.43 16.82
CA GLU A 190 -6.49 5.90 17.70
C GLU A 190 -6.10 4.61 18.43
N SER A 191 -5.01 3.98 18.03
CA SER A 191 -4.49 2.76 18.63
C SER A 191 -2.96 2.79 18.63
N GLU A 192 -2.37 3.86 19.19
CA GLU A 192 -0.91 4.01 19.31
C GLU A 192 -0.30 2.77 20.00
N GLY A 193 0.75 2.21 19.40
CA GLY A 193 1.35 0.95 19.85
C GLY A 193 0.59 -0.34 19.50
N GLY A 194 -0.57 -0.24 18.84
CA GLY A 194 -1.35 -1.38 18.33
C GLY A 194 -0.68 -2.08 17.14
N ILE A 195 -1.37 -3.07 16.57
CA ILE A 195 -0.96 -3.71 15.31
C ILE A 195 -1.10 -2.70 14.17
N PRO A 196 -0.05 -2.45 13.38
CA PRO A 196 -0.14 -1.57 12.22
C PRO A 196 -1.20 -2.09 11.24
N PRO A 197 -2.19 -1.27 10.82
CA PRO A 197 -3.19 -1.69 9.84
C PRO A 197 -2.60 -1.90 8.44
N PHE A 198 -1.36 -1.42 8.22
CA PHE A 198 -0.60 -1.65 7.00
C PHE A 198 0.89 -1.54 7.32
N HIS A 199 1.68 -2.50 6.84
CA HIS A 199 3.13 -2.38 6.80
C HIS A 199 3.71 -3.11 5.59
N CYS A 200 4.87 -2.66 5.13
CA CYS A 200 5.50 -3.21 3.94
C CYS A 200 7.02 -3.31 4.02
N GLU A 201 7.54 -4.23 3.23
CA GLU A 201 8.95 -4.45 2.91
C GLU A 201 9.19 -4.00 1.47
N CYS A 202 10.10 -3.06 1.25
CA CYS A 202 10.38 -2.47 -0.06
C CYS A 202 11.88 -2.30 -0.36
N THR A 203 12.78 -2.82 0.48
CA THR A 203 14.23 -2.80 0.24
C THR A 203 14.62 -3.63 -0.99
N HIS A 204 13.84 -4.67 -1.31
CA HIS A 204 14.10 -5.61 -2.39
C HIS A 204 13.53 -5.18 -3.76
N TRP A 205 13.07 -3.94 -3.86
CA TRP A 205 12.30 -3.43 -5.00
C TRP A 205 12.96 -3.56 -6.38
N GLY A 206 14.26 -3.33 -6.49
CA GLY A 206 14.96 -3.36 -7.78
C GLY A 206 15.44 -4.75 -8.16
N LYS A 207 15.10 -5.75 -7.35
CA LYS A 207 15.62 -7.10 -7.44
C LYS A 207 14.49 -8.05 -7.76
N ARG A 208 14.87 -9.12 -8.44
CA ARG A 208 14.11 -10.35 -8.47
C ARG A 208 14.20 -10.97 -7.08
N VAL A 209 13.07 -11.19 -6.44
CA VAL A 209 12.98 -11.80 -5.10
C VAL A 209 12.81 -13.30 -5.26
N ASP A 210 13.72 -14.06 -4.68
CA ASP A 210 13.68 -15.52 -4.65
C ASP A 210 13.27 -16.04 -3.26
N ILE A 211 13.25 -17.37 -3.11
CA ILE A 211 12.85 -18.00 -1.86
C ILE A 211 13.80 -17.69 -0.71
N GLU A 212 15.10 -17.49 -0.96
CA GLU A 212 16.07 -17.16 0.09
C GLU A 212 15.80 -15.76 0.65
N VAL A 213 15.51 -14.80 -0.22
CA VAL A 213 15.10 -13.45 0.17
C VAL A 213 13.77 -13.49 0.94
N MET A 214 12.76 -14.22 0.45
CA MET A 214 11.48 -14.37 1.15
C MET A 214 11.65 -14.98 2.55
N ARG A 215 12.48 -16.02 2.70
CA ARG A 215 12.83 -16.60 4.01
C ARG A 215 13.46 -15.55 4.94
N SER A 216 14.36 -14.72 4.43
CA SER A 216 15.00 -13.64 5.22
C SER A 216 13.99 -12.59 5.68
N ILE A 217 13.03 -12.22 4.83
CA ILE A 217 11.95 -11.29 5.18
C ILE A 217 11.08 -11.89 6.29
N ILE A 218 10.56 -13.10 6.09
CA ILE A 218 9.70 -13.79 7.05
C ILE A 218 10.43 -14.01 8.39
N SER A 219 11.69 -14.42 8.35
CA SER A 219 12.52 -14.59 9.54
C SER A 219 12.72 -13.27 10.29
N GLY A 220 12.97 -12.17 9.56
CA GLY A 220 13.07 -10.83 10.13
C GLY A 220 11.79 -10.39 10.83
N LEU A 221 10.65 -10.52 10.16
CA LEU A 221 9.33 -10.18 10.71
C LEU A 221 9.00 -11.04 11.93
N ASN A 222 9.27 -12.35 11.89
CA ASN A 222 9.05 -13.23 13.04
C ASN A 222 10.00 -12.94 14.22
N SER A 223 11.15 -12.32 13.97
CA SER A 223 12.10 -11.91 15.02
C SER A 223 11.72 -10.59 15.68
N VAL A 224 11.33 -9.58 14.89
CA VAL A 224 11.10 -8.21 15.38
C VAL A 224 9.61 -7.94 15.67
N TRP A 225 8.74 -8.48 14.82
CA TRP A 225 7.28 -8.22 14.82
C TRP A 225 6.46 -9.44 15.22
N LYS A 226 7.05 -10.47 15.86
CA LYS A 226 6.47 -11.81 16.10
C LYS A 226 4.95 -11.84 16.32
N ASP A 227 4.45 -11.00 17.21
CA ASP A 227 3.05 -10.93 17.68
C ASP A 227 2.33 -9.64 17.23
N ARG A 228 2.89 -8.96 16.21
CA ARG A 228 2.42 -7.66 15.69
C ARG A 228 2.38 -7.63 14.16
N TRP A 229 2.45 -8.80 13.51
CA TRP A 229 2.28 -8.92 12.07
C TRP A 229 1.48 -10.17 11.69
N GLU A 230 0.38 -9.94 10.99
CA GLU A 230 -0.44 -10.97 10.35
C GLU A 230 -0.52 -10.76 8.83
N LEU A 231 -0.37 -9.52 8.35
CA LEU A 231 -0.35 -9.17 6.92
C LEU A 231 0.84 -8.26 6.63
N VAL A 232 1.66 -8.60 5.64
CA VAL A 232 2.70 -7.71 5.13
C VAL A 232 2.63 -7.61 3.60
N VAL A 233 2.88 -6.40 3.09
CA VAL A 233 3.01 -6.16 1.65
C VAL A 233 4.49 -6.11 1.27
N VAL A 234 4.92 -6.88 0.26
CA VAL A 234 6.31 -6.90 -0.20
C VAL A 234 6.37 -6.28 -1.59
N PHE A 235 7.16 -5.23 -1.78
CA PHE A 235 7.39 -4.62 -3.08
C PHE A 235 8.68 -5.16 -3.72
N CYS A 236 8.58 -5.68 -4.94
CA CYS A 236 9.71 -6.17 -5.71
C CYS A 236 9.57 -5.84 -7.21
N ALA A 237 10.64 -6.04 -7.98
CA ALA A 237 10.58 -5.90 -9.43
C ALA A 237 9.86 -7.11 -10.03
N GLU A 238 10.19 -8.29 -9.51
CA GLU A 238 9.67 -9.59 -9.94
C GLU A 238 9.82 -10.57 -8.78
N LEU A 239 8.85 -11.46 -8.59
CA LEU A 239 8.95 -12.63 -7.73
C LEU A 239 9.32 -13.84 -8.58
N ALA A 240 10.37 -14.56 -8.20
CA ALA A 240 10.73 -15.81 -8.85
C ALA A 240 9.63 -16.87 -8.68
N ASP A 241 9.62 -17.87 -9.57
CA ASP A 241 8.76 -19.03 -9.41
C ASP A 241 9.24 -19.89 -8.23
N ILE A 242 8.65 -19.65 -7.06
CA ILE A 242 9.05 -20.25 -5.77
C ILE A 242 7.97 -21.19 -5.19
N GLY A 243 6.85 -21.41 -5.89
CA GLY A 243 5.70 -22.14 -5.34
C GLY A 243 6.06 -23.54 -4.84
N ASN A 244 6.92 -24.26 -5.57
CA ASN A 244 7.39 -25.60 -5.21
C ASN A 244 8.42 -25.60 -4.06
N GLU A 245 9.02 -24.46 -3.74
CA GLU A 245 10.03 -24.29 -2.68
C GLU A 245 9.42 -23.71 -1.39
N TRP A 246 8.12 -23.40 -1.41
CA TRP A 246 7.42 -22.79 -0.30
C TRP A 246 7.27 -23.75 0.89
N GLU A 247 7.86 -23.37 2.03
CA GLU A 247 7.90 -24.21 3.23
C GLU A 247 6.99 -23.71 4.38
N HIS A 248 6.44 -22.49 4.27
CA HIS A 248 5.63 -21.85 5.30
C HIS A 248 4.14 -22.19 5.15
N LYS A 249 3.72 -23.32 5.71
CA LYS A 249 2.35 -23.84 5.55
C LYS A 249 1.25 -22.91 6.11
N ASP A 250 1.56 -22.14 7.15
CA ASP A 250 0.63 -21.23 7.82
C ASP A 250 0.64 -19.80 7.25
N ILE A 251 1.51 -19.54 6.27
CA ILE A 251 1.68 -18.23 5.64
C ILE A 251 1.31 -18.34 4.17
N GLY A 252 0.21 -17.70 3.77
CA GLY A 252 -0.15 -17.57 2.36
C GLY A 252 0.75 -16.57 1.64
N CYS A 253 0.88 -16.75 0.33
CA CYS A 253 1.58 -15.83 -0.55
C CYS A 253 0.78 -15.64 -1.85
N VAL A 254 0.39 -14.40 -2.11
CA VAL A 254 -0.21 -13.99 -3.38
C VAL A 254 0.67 -12.92 -4.00
N LYS A 255 0.97 -13.06 -5.29
CA LYS A 255 1.64 -12.01 -6.06
C LYS A 255 0.63 -11.27 -6.91
N ILE A 256 0.82 -9.96 -7.09
CA ILE A 256 -0.04 -9.09 -7.89
C ILE A 256 0.86 -8.20 -8.74
N ASP A 257 0.70 -8.28 -10.06
CA ASP A 257 1.34 -7.35 -10.98
C ASP A 257 0.63 -5.99 -10.89
N CYS A 258 1.37 -4.95 -10.50
CA CYS A 258 0.79 -3.63 -10.26
C CYS A 258 0.24 -2.98 -11.54
N LYS A 259 0.75 -3.31 -12.72
CA LYS A 259 0.37 -2.67 -14.00
C LYS A 259 -0.91 -3.27 -14.56
N THR A 260 -1.06 -4.58 -14.44
CA THR A 260 -2.18 -5.36 -14.98
C THR A 260 -3.24 -5.66 -13.93
N ARG A 261 -2.89 -5.55 -12.64
CA ARG A 261 -3.69 -5.96 -11.46
C ARG A 261 -4.05 -7.44 -11.44
N ILE A 262 -3.35 -8.24 -12.22
CA ILE A 262 -3.52 -9.69 -12.24
C ILE A 262 -2.78 -10.26 -11.02
N GLY A 263 -3.52 -11.01 -10.22
CA GLY A 263 -3.02 -11.70 -9.05
C GLY A 263 -2.97 -13.21 -9.26
N GLU A 264 -1.96 -13.85 -8.68
CA GLU A 264 -1.76 -15.29 -8.70
C GLU A 264 -1.36 -15.78 -7.30
N TRP A 265 -2.01 -16.82 -6.82
CA TRP A 265 -1.60 -17.49 -5.58
C TRP A 265 -0.31 -18.28 -5.83
N VAL A 266 0.77 -17.86 -5.19
CA VAL A 266 2.04 -18.60 -5.16
C VAL A 266 1.90 -19.79 -4.21
N PHE A 267 1.28 -19.54 -3.06
CA PHE A 267 0.91 -20.56 -2.10
C PHE A 267 -0.33 -20.14 -1.34
N GLN A 268 -1.30 -21.04 -1.23
CA GLN A 268 -2.45 -20.88 -0.37
C GLN A 268 -2.73 -22.23 0.29
N SER A 269 -2.68 -22.30 1.63
CA SER A 269 -3.08 -23.53 2.32
C SER A 269 -4.54 -23.85 1.97
N GLU A 270 -4.87 -25.12 1.76
CA GLU A 270 -6.25 -25.54 1.56
C GLU A 270 -7.11 -25.11 2.77
N LEU A 271 -8.35 -24.70 2.51
CA LEU A 271 -9.34 -24.50 3.57
C LEU A 271 -9.60 -25.87 4.18
N SER A 272 -9.40 -25.99 5.49
CA SER A 272 -9.40 -27.20 6.31
C SER A 272 -10.13 -28.42 5.72
N ASP A 273 -9.47 -29.57 5.80
CA ASP A 273 -10.07 -30.90 5.74
C ASP A 273 -11.21 -31.06 6.78
N GLU A 274 -11.93 -32.20 6.73
CA GLU A 274 -13.14 -32.52 7.54
C GLU A 274 -12.97 -32.34 9.08
N SER A 275 -11.75 -32.05 9.54
CA SER A 275 -11.37 -31.70 10.91
C SER A 275 -11.70 -30.24 11.30
N GLY A 276 -11.97 -29.35 10.34
CA GLY A 276 -12.37 -27.96 10.55
C GLY A 276 -11.26 -27.02 11.04
N LYS A 277 -9.99 -27.43 10.99
CA LYS A 277 -8.86 -26.62 11.46
C LYS A 277 -8.19 -25.89 10.29
N CYS A 278 -8.41 -24.59 10.18
CA CYS A 278 -7.75 -23.75 9.18
C CYS A 278 -6.31 -23.44 9.64
N ASP A 279 -5.31 -23.86 8.86
CA ASP A 279 -3.89 -23.59 9.18
C ASP A 279 -3.43 -22.20 8.69
N ARG A 280 -4.30 -21.45 7.99
CA ARG A 280 -4.03 -20.09 7.50
C ARG A 280 -3.94 -19.10 8.67
N LYS A 281 -2.77 -18.48 8.86
CA LYS A 281 -2.55 -17.50 9.93
C LYS A 281 -2.07 -16.15 9.44
N LYS A 282 -1.10 -16.15 8.52
CA LYS A 282 -0.48 -14.92 8.01
C LYS A 282 -0.56 -14.83 6.50
N LEU A 283 -0.52 -13.63 5.96
CA LEU A 283 -0.56 -13.40 4.52
C LEU A 283 0.57 -12.47 4.08
N LEU A 284 1.25 -12.88 3.01
CA LEU A 284 2.16 -12.05 2.23
C LEU A 284 1.45 -11.65 0.93
N ILE A 285 1.36 -10.35 0.69
CA ILE A 285 0.94 -9.83 -0.61
C ILE A 285 2.16 -9.24 -1.29
N VAL A 286 2.62 -9.87 -2.37
CA VAL A 286 3.75 -9.41 -3.17
C VAL A 286 3.22 -8.50 -4.28
N LEU A 287 3.67 -7.25 -4.31
CA LEU A 287 3.36 -6.30 -5.35
C LEU A 287 4.53 -6.19 -6.32
N GLU A 288 4.35 -6.75 -7.52
CA GLU A 288 5.34 -6.71 -8.58
C GLU A 288 5.22 -5.39 -9.35
N THR A 289 6.29 -4.61 -9.30
CA THR A 289 6.33 -3.25 -9.85
C THR A 289 7.02 -3.20 -11.22
N GLY A 290 7.65 -4.31 -11.62
CA GLY A 290 8.50 -4.38 -12.80
C GLY A 290 9.87 -3.74 -12.59
N SER A 291 10.77 -3.96 -13.54
CA SER A 291 12.11 -3.37 -13.49
C SER A 291 12.07 -1.85 -13.69
N PHE A 292 12.64 -1.08 -12.76
CA PHE A 292 12.91 0.34 -12.99
C PHE A 292 14.31 0.52 -13.54
N HIS A 293 14.42 1.34 -14.57
CA HIS A 293 15.70 1.96 -14.91
C HIS A 293 15.82 3.25 -14.08
N LEU A 294 16.10 3.10 -12.78
CA LEU A 294 16.63 4.23 -12.04
C LEU A 294 18.10 4.40 -12.47
N PRO A 295 18.55 5.62 -12.80
CA PRO A 295 19.96 5.88 -12.98
C PRO A 295 20.67 5.49 -11.68
N VAL A 296 21.67 4.63 -11.83
CA VAL A 296 22.58 4.24 -10.76
C VAL A 296 23.12 5.52 -10.13
N ALA A 297 22.97 5.65 -8.81
CA ALA A 297 23.51 6.76 -8.03
C ALA A 297 25.04 6.74 -8.02
#